data_AF-A0A4R5WWJ3-F1
#
_entry.id   AF-A0A4R5WWJ3-F1
#
_cell.length_a   1.000
_cell.length_b   1.000
_cell.length_c   1.000
_cell.angle_alpha   90.00
_cell.angle_beta   90.00
_cell.angle_gamma   90.00
#
_symmetry.space_group_name_H-M   'P 1'
#
loop_
_entity.id
_entity.type
_entity.pdbx_description
1 polymer ?
#
loop_
_entity_poly.entity_id
_entity_poly.type
_entity_poly.pdbx_seq_one_letter_code
_entity_poly.pdbx_strand_id
1 'polypeptide(L)'
;MNQTDLQFALELADRADELTRARFGALDLRVDTKPDLTPVTDADEAVETELRDAIAGGRPGDSVLGEEFGGTTSWHGRQWIIDPIDGTKNFVRGVPVWASLIALLEDGIPIVGVVSAPALQRRWWAARGQGAFASVAGAESRRLSVSAVAELDSASLSFSSLTGWAALGLRGQFIDLTDSVWRVRAYGDFLSYCLLAEGAVDIAAEPEVSVWDLAALDVLVHEAGGRFTSLDGTAGPHGGSAVATNGLLHERVLDRLRPAVN
;
A
#
# COMPACT_ATOMS: atom_id res chain seq x y z
N MET A 1 27.84 -3.50 -14.42
CA MET A 1 27.40 -2.56 -13.39
C MET A 1 26.35 -3.29 -12.57
N ASN A 2 26.50 -3.38 -11.25
CA ASN A 2 25.49 -4.01 -10.42
C ASN A 2 24.21 -3.16 -10.48
N GLN A 3 23.09 -3.80 -10.78
CA GLN A 3 21.77 -3.20 -10.80
C GLN A 3 21.38 -2.72 -9.38
N THR A 4 20.79 -1.53 -9.28
CA THR A 4 20.31 -1.01 -7.98
C THR A 4 19.09 -1.79 -7.48
N ASP A 5 18.81 -1.75 -6.17
CA ASP A 5 17.62 -2.42 -5.61
C ASP A 5 16.31 -1.84 -6.13
N LEU A 6 16.24 -0.53 -6.37
CA LEU A 6 15.06 0.08 -6.99
C LEU A 6 14.84 -0.40 -8.42
N GLN A 7 15.91 -0.49 -9.23
CA GLN A 7 15.80 -1.04 -10.59
C GLN A 7 15.33 -2.50 -10.56
N PHE A 8 15.85 -3.29 -9.61
CA PHE A 8 15.42 -4.68 -9.45
C PHE A 8 13.95 -4.77 -9.02
N ALA A 9 13.50 -3.94 -8.06
CA ALA A 9 12.10 -3.90 -7.63
C ALA A 9 11.14 -3.52 -8.78
N LEU A 10 11.55 -2.61 -9.67
CA LEU A 10 10.77 -2.24 -10.85
C LEU A 10 10.67 -3.40 -11.87
N GLU A 11 11.74 -4.17 -12.05
CA GLU A 11 11.71 -5.37 -12.89
C GLU A 11 10.84 -6.49 -12.29
N LEU A 12 10.84 -6.65 -10.96
CA LEU A 12 9.91 -7.55 -10.27
C LEU A 12 8.46 -7.13 -10.53
N ALA A 13 8.17 -5.82 -10.47
CA ALA A 13 6.84 -5.30 -10.79
C ALA A 13 6.45 -5.52 -12.26
N ASP A 14 7.41 -5.46 -13.20
CA ASP A 14 7.14 -5.80 -14.61
C ASP A 14 6.72 -7.26 -14.79
N ARG A 15 7.39 -8.19 -14.09
CA ARG A 15 7.01 -9.62 -14.10
C ARG A 15 5.63 -9.85 -13.47
N ALA A 16 5.36 -9.21 -12.34
CA ALA A 16 4.05 -9.28 -11.68
C ALA A 16 2.92 -8.73 -12.58
N ASP A 17 3.16 -7.61 -13.25
CA ASP A 17 2.20 -7.01 -14.20
C ASP A 17 1.86 -7.96 -15.35
N GLU A 18 2.83 -8.68 -15.92
CA GLU A 18 2.59 -9.64 -17.01
C GLU A 18 1.63 -10.76 -16.58
N LEU A 19 1.88 -11.36 -15.42
CA LEU A 19 1.07 -12.44 -14.86
C LEU A 19 -0.33 -11.97 -14.46
N THR A 20 -0.42 -10.88 -13.70
CA THR A 20 -1.69 -10.37 -13.17
C THR A 20 -2.60 -9.84 -14.28
N ARG A 21 -2.08 -9.16 -15.31
CA ARG A 21 -2.88 -8.69 -16.46
C ARG A 21 -3.53 -9.85 -17.21
N ALA A 22 -2.78 -10.92 -17.45
CA ALA A 22 -3.30 -12.11 -18.14
C ALA A 22 -4.44 -12.76 -17.34
N ARG A 23 -4.29 -12.85 -16.01
CA ARG A 23 -5.29 -13.44 -15.10
C ARG A 23 -6.54 -12.56 -14.97
N PHE A 24 -6.38 -11.25 -14.78
CA PHE A 24 -7.48 -10.30 -14.67
C PHE A 24 -8.35 -10.28 -15.93
N GLY A 25 -7.72 -10.33 -17.11
CA GLY A 25 -8.43 -10.38 -18.40
C GLY A 25 -9.15 -11.70 -18.69
N ALA A 26 -8.79 -12.78 -17.98
CA ALA A 26 -9.36 -14.12 -18.17
C ALA A 26 -10.52 -14.45 -17.21
N LEU A 27 -10.84 -13.56 -16.26
CA LEU A 27 -11.93 -13.77 -15.30
C LEU A 27 -13.29 -13.86 -15.99
N ASP A 28 -14.04 -14.93 -15.72
CA ASP A 28 -15.47 -14.98 -16.04
C ASP A 28 -16.24 -14.14 -15.01
N LEU A 29 -16.67 -12.95 -15.41
CA LEU A 29 -17.33 -11.98 -14.52
C LEU A 29 -18.81 -12.29 -14.24
N ARG A 30 -19.31 -13.48 -14.57
CA ARG A 30 -20.66 -13.91 -14.19
C ARG A 30 -20.74 -14.19 -12.69
N VAL A 31 -21.18 -13.18 -11.94
CA VAL A 31 -21.40 -13.26 -10.49
C VAL A 31 -22.90 -13.41 -10.21
N ASP A 32 -23.34 -14.63 -9.87
CA ASP A 32 -24.72 -14.93 -9.44
C ASP A 32 -24.84 -15.14 -7.91
N THR A 33 -23.71 -15.29 -7.21
CA THR A 33 -23.57 -15.51 -5.77
C THR A 33 -22.29 -14.82 -5.24
N LYS A 34 -21.81 -15.14 -4.03
CA LYS A 34 -20.49 -14.65 -3.58
C LYS A 34 -19.42 -15.13 -4.57
N PRO A 35 -18.48 -14.27 -4.99
CA PRO A 35 -17.47 -14.66 -5.99
C PRO A 35 -16.62 -15.83 -5.48
N ASP A 36 -16.31 -16.77 -6.37
CA ASP A 36 -15.30 -17.80 -6.15
C ASP A 36 -13.92 -17.13 -6.16
N LEU A 37 -13.19 -17.26 -5.05
CA LEU A 37 -11.87 -16.64 -4.88
C LEU A 37 -10.73 -17.52 -5.41
N THR A 38 -11.00 -18.78 -5.76
CA THR A 38 -10.00 -19.73 -6.26
C THR A 38 -9.12 -19.17 -7.40
N PRO A 39 -9.67 -18.48 -8.43
CA PRO A 39 -8.86 -17.94 -9.52
C PRO A 39 -7.92 -16.81 -9.10
N VAL A 40 -8.24 -16.11 -8.00
CA VAL A 40 -7.40 -15.03 -7.46
C VAL A 40 -6.28 -15.62 -6.63
N THR A 41 -6.57 -16.60 -5.77
CA THR A 41 -5.54 -17.37 -5.05
C THR A 41 -4.53 -18.01 -6.00
N ASP A 42 -4.98 -18.62 -7.11
CA ASP A 42 -4.08 -19.16 -8.14
C ASP A 42 -3.20 -18.08 -8.80
N ALA A 43 -3.67 -16.84 -8.89
CA ALA A 43 -2.92 -15.72 -9.44
C ALA A 43 -1.90 -15.18 -8.42
N ASP A 44 -2.30 -15.04 -7.16
CA ASP A 44 -1.45 -14.62 -6.06
C ASP A 44 -0.26 -15.58 -5.87
N GLU A 45 -0.54 -16.88 -5.72
CA GLU A 45 0.49 -17.92 -5.56
C GLU A 45 1.46 -17.96 -6.74
N ALA A 46 0.97 -17.79 -7.98
CA ALA A 46 1.80 -17.82 -9.18
C ALA A 46 2.74 -16.61 -9.26
N VAL A 47 2.24 -15.42 -8.93
CA VAL A 47 3.06 -14.20 -8.89
C VAL A 47 4.08 -14.32 -7.76
N GLU A 48 3.67 -14.73 -6.55
CA GLU A 48 4.59 -14.85 -5.42
C GLU A 48 5.73 -15.85 -5.72
N THR A 49 5.41 -16.98 -6.38
CA THR A 49 6.41 -17.97 -6.80
C THR A 49 7.43 -17.36 -7.76
N GLU A 50 6.98 -16.67 -8.82
CA GLU A 50 7.87 -16.02 -9.79
C GLU A 50 8.76 -14.97 -9.12
N LEU A 51 8.20 -14.14 -8.23
CA LEU A 51 8.97 -13.11 -7.54
C LEU A 51 10.00 -13.72 -6.58
N ARG A 52 9.65 -14.78 -5.84
CA ARG A 52 10.60 -15.50 -4.98
C ARG A 52 11.74 -16.11 -5.77
N ASP A 53 11.46 -16.73 -6.91
CA ASP A 53 12.50 -17.30 -7.79
C ASP A 53 13.42 -16.22 -8.37
N ALA A 54 12.84 -15.10 -8.81
CA ALA A 54 13.61 -13.96 -9.30
C ALA A 54 14.50 -13.35 -8.19
N ILE A 55 13.98 -13.17 -6.98
CA ILE A 55 14.74 -12.68 -5.82
C ILE A 55 15.85 -13.67 -5.45
N ALA A 56 15.57 -14.97 -5.39
CA ALA A 56 16.59 -15.98 -5.08
C ALA A 56 17.75 -15.97 -6.10
N GLY A 57 17.44 -15.75 -7.39
CA GLY A 57 18.44 -15.63 -8.44
C GLY A 57 19.21 -14.30 -8.44
N GLY A 58 18.53 -13.18 -8.17
CA GLY A 58 19.10 -11.83 -8.24
C GLY A 58 19.71 -11.31 -6.94
N ARG A 59 19.29 -11.85 -5.80
CA ARG A 59 19.63 -11.46 -4.42
C ARG A 59 19.66 -12.68 -3.48
N PRO A 60 20.53 -13.68 -3.71
CA PRO A 60 20.51 -14.96 -2.98
C PRO A 60 20.74 -14.88 -1.46
N GLY A 61 21.18 -13.73 -0.93
CA GLY A 61 21.35 -13.51 0.51
C GLY A 61 20.20 -12.77 1.18
N ASP A 62 19.24 -12.25 0.42
CA ASP A 62 18.10 -11.53 0.96
C ASP A 62 16.98 -12.52 1.35
N SER A 63 16.31 -12.27 2.47
CA SER A 63 15.14 -13.06 2.87
C SER A 63 13.87 -12.55 2.16
N VAL A 64 12.84 -13.39 2.09
CA VAL A 64 11.53 -13.01 1.51
C VAL A 64 10.42 -13.36 2.48
N LEU A 65 9.54 -12.39 2.73
CA LEU A 65 8.30 -12.51 3.48
C LEU A 65 7.15 -12.15 2.53
N GLY A 66 6.31 -13.10 2.17
CA GLY A 66 5.17 -12.90 1.27
C GLY A 66 3.83 -13.17 1.95
N GLU A 67 2.75 -12.61 1.44
CA GLU A 67 1.40 -12.82 1.97
C GLU A 67 0.98 -14.29 1.88
N GLU A 68 1.20 -14.93 0.72
CA GLU A 68 0.64 -16.26 0.42
C GLU A 68 1.44 -17.39 1.06
N PHE A 69 2.77 -17.37 0.90
CA PHE A 69 3.65 -18.43 1.42
C PHE A 69 4.32 -18.06 2.74
N GLY A 70 4.04 -16.87 3.28
CA GLY A 70 4.59 -16.39 4.54
C GLY A 70 6.10 -16.21 4.51
N GLY A 71 6.74 -16.53 5.61
CA GLY A 71 8.16 -16.31 5.86
C GLY A 71 8.40 -15.95 7.31
N THR A 72 9.65 -15.76 7.70
CA THR A 72 9.99 -15.25 9.04
C THR A 72 10.33 -13.78 8.93
N THR A 73 9.58 -12.92 9.63
CA THR A 73 9.92 -11.50 9.74
C THR A 73 11.34 -11.36 10.28
N SER A 74 12.18 -10.60 9.56
CA SER A 74 13.54 -10.32 9.96
C SER A 74 13.68 -8.85 10.35
N TRP A 75 14.16 -8.63 11.57
CA TRP A 75 14.48 -7.30 12.08
C TRP A 75 15.94 -6.88 11.80
N HIS A 76 16.70 -7.75 11.13
CA HIS A 76 18.11 -7.56 10.82
C HIS A 76 18.40 -7.95 9.37
N GLY A 77 19.31 -7.21 8.74
CA GLY A 77 19.68 -7.43 7.35
C GLY A 77 18.56 -7.10 6.38
N ARG A 78 18.60 -7.75 5.22
CA ARG A 78 17.75 -7.42 4.07
C ARG A 78 16.59 -8.39 3.92
N GLN A 79 15.39 -7.84 3.77
CA GLN A 79 14.17 -8.62 3.59
C GLN A 79 13.27 -7.99 2.53
N TRP A 80 12.94 -8.76 1.51
CA TRP A 80 11.88 -8.41 0.57
C TRP A 80 10.52 -8.75 1.19
N ILE A 81 9.59 -7.82 1.10
CA ILE A 81 8.20 -7.99 1.49
C ILE A 81 7.34 -7.86 0.23
N ILE A 82 6.49 -8.86 -0.02
CA ILE A 82 5.67 -8.92 -1.23
C ILE A 82 4.21 -9.23 -0.89
N ASP A 83 3.30 -8.43 -1.45
CA ASP A 83 1.89 -8.75 -1.64
C ASP A 83 1.67 -8.82 -3.17
N PRO A 84 1.36 -9.99 -3.72
CA PRO A 84 1.13 -10.16 -5.15
C PRO A 84 -0.06 -9.36 -5.72
N ILE A 85 -1.19 -9.29 -5.01
CA ILE A 85 -2.42 -8.61 -5.44
C ILE A 85 -3.17 -8.03 -4.22
N ASP A 86 -2.78 -6.82 -3.81
CA ASP A 86 -3.60 -6.01 -2.92
C ASP A 86 -4.94 -5.71 -3.59
N GLY A 87 -6.03 -5.79 -2.84
CA GLY A 87 -7.38 -5.59 -3.36
C GLY A 87 -7.93 -6.80 -4.14
N THR A 88 -7.60 -8.04 -3.77
CA THR A 88 -8.15 -9.29 -4.33
C THR A 88 -9.68 -9.28 -4.52
N LYS A 89 -10.43 -8.65 -3.60
CA LYS A 89 -11.90 -8.49 -3.69
C LYS A 89 -12.32 -7.58 -4.84
N ASN A 90 -11.53 -6.55 -5.16
CA ASN A 90 -11.74 -5.72 -6.34
C ASN A 90 -11.39 -6.51 -7.60
N PHE A 91 -10.25 -7.21 -7.58
CA PHE A 91 -9.76 -8.04 -8.67
C PHE A 91 -10.84 -9.05 -9.14
N VAL A 92 -11.38 -9.87 -8.23
CA VAL A 92 -12.38 -10.91 -8.57
C VAL A 92 -13.71 -10.33 -9.09
N ARG A 93 -13.98 -9.06 -8.81
CA ARG A 93 -15.20 -8.35 -9.24
C ARG A 93 -14.99 -7.51 -10.49
N GLY A 94 -13.79 -7.51 -11.08
CA GLY A 94 -13.46 -6.69 -12.24
C GLY A 94 -13.30 -5.20 -11.92
N VAL A 95 -13.21 -4.82 -10.65
CA VAL A 95 -12.89 -3.45 -10.24
C VAL A 95 -11.38 -3.26 -10.39
N PRO A 96 -10.90 -2.24 -11.11
CA PRO A 96 -9.48 -2.14 -11.48
C PRO A 96 -8.57 -1.61 -10.35
N VAL A 97 -9.08 -1.45 -9.13
CA VAL A 97 -8.31 -0.99 -7.97
C VAL A 97 -7.69 -2.19 -7.28
N TRP A 98 -6.58 -2.65 -7.82
CA TRP A 98 -5.72 -3.69 -7.27
C TRP A 98 -4.28 -3.42 -7.69
N ALA A 99 -3.30 -3.90 -6.93
CA ALA A 99 -1.88 -3.68 -7.22
C ALA A 99 -0.97 -4.77 -6.64
N SER A 100 0.17 -5.00 -7.27
CA SER A 100 1.27 -5.71 -6.61
C SER A 100 2.09 -4.72 -5.77
N LEU A 101 2.38 -5.09 -4.52
CA LEU A 101 3.16 -4.31 -3.58
C LEU A 101 4.48 -5.01 -3.30
N ILE A 102 5.59 -4.34 -3.62
CA ILE A 102 6.93 -4.89 -3.49
C ILE A 102 7.76 -3.91 -2.68
N ALA A 103 8.31 -4.37 -1.57
CA ALA A 103 9.20 -3.58 -0.73
C ALA A 103 10.49 -4.32 -0.42
N LEU A 104 11.55 -3.56 -0.20
CA LEU A 104 12.77 -4.04 0.42
C LEU A 104 12.97 -3.28 1.73
N LEU A 105 13.15 -4.04 2.80
CA LEU A 105 13.51 -3.56 4.12
C LEU A 105 15.00 -3.82 4.37
N GLU A 106 15.62 -2.88 5.07
CA GLU A 106 16.93 -3.06 5.70
C GLU A 106 16.80 -2.78 7.19
N ASP A 107 17.17 -3.77 8.01
CA ASP A 107 17.01 -3.76 9.47
C ASP A 107 15.59 -3.40 9.92
N GLY A 108 14.60 -3.99 9.24
CA GLY A 108 13.18 -3.80 9.53
C GLY A 108 12.57 -2.49 9.02
N ILE A 109 13.35 -1.64 8.35
CA ILE A 109 12.87 -0.33 7.86
C ILE A 109 12.78 -0.34 6.33
N PRO A 110 11.62 0.01 5.73
CA PRO A 110 11.49 0.13 4.28
C PRO A 110 12.53 1.08 3.67
N ILE A 111 13.24 0.61 2.64
CA ILE A 111 14.25 1.39 1.88
C ILE A 111 13.92 1.51 0.40
N VAL A 112 13.12 0.59 -0.15
CA VAL A 112 12.60 0.62 -1.53
C VAL A 112 11.15 0.16 -1.47
N GLY A 113 10.28 0.80 -2.24
CA GLY A 113 8.87 0.42 -2.38
C GLY A 113 8.39 0.65 -3.81
N VAL A 114 7.62 -0.30 -4.34
CA VAL A 114 6.95 -0.23 -5.64
C VAL A 114 5.50 -0.67 -5.44
N VAL A 115 4.58 0.13 -5.99
CA VAL A 115 3.16 -0.17 -6.07
C VAL A 115 2.79 -0.18 -7.55
N SER A 116 2.44 -1.34 -8.10
CA SER A 116 2.13 -1.48 -9.52
C SER A 116 0.67 -1.86 -9.73
N ALA A 117 -0.12 -0.93 -10.28
CA ALA A 117 -1.54 -1.09 -10.55
C ALA A 117 -1.80 -1.13 -12.07
N PRO A 118 -1.55 -2.28 -12.73
CA PRO A 118 -1.57 -2.37 -14.18
C PRO A 118 -2.95 -2.09 -14.81
N ALA A 119 -4.04 -2.44 -14.12
CA ALA A 119 -5.42 -2.15 -14.55
C ALA A 119 -5.81 -0.66 -14.39
N LEU A 120 -5.09 0.11 -13.57
CA LEU A 120 -5.16 1.58 -13.52
C LEU A 120 -4.17 2.27 -14.45
N GLN A 121 -3.30 1.49 -15.11
CA GLN A 121 -2.16 1.96 -15.88
C GLN A 121 -1.30 2.93 -15.04
N ARG A 122 -1.08 2.60 -13.77
CA ARG A 122 -0.34 3.44 -12.83
C ARG A 122 0.70 2.64 -12.08
N ARG A 123 1.84 3.26 -11.83
CA ARG A 123 2.86 2.74 -10.94
C ARG A 123 3.42 3.86 -10.08
N TRP A 124 3.65 3.57 -8.80
CA TRP A 124 4.31 4.45 -7.84
C TRP A 124 5.53 3.74 -7.29
N TRP A 125 6.58 4.50 -7.00
CA TRP A 125 7.78 3.93 -6.40
C TRP A 125 8.56 4.96 -5.61
N ALA A 126 9.38 4.48 -4.68
CA ALA A 126 10.29 5.30 -3.91
C ALA A 126 11.52 4.49 -3.50
N ALA A 127 12.62 5.20 -3.25
CA ALA A 127 13.78 4.66 -2.58
C ALA A 127 14.32 5.69 -1.59
N ARG A 128 14.81 5.23 -0.44
CA ARG A 128 15.27 6.10 0.65
C ARG A 128 16.28 7.14 0.16
N GLY A 129 15.98 8.41 0.40
CA GLY A 129 16.80 9.56 0.01
C GLY A 129 16.77 9.91 -1.48
N GLN A 130 15.91 9.27 -2.29
CA GLN A 130 15.81 9.49 -3.74
C GLN A 130 14.51 10.15 -4.16
N GLY A 131 13.54 10.29 -3.25
CA GLY A 131 12.20 10.78 -3.51
C GLY A 131 11.23 9.70 -3.98
N ALA A 132 9.95 10.08 -4.00
CA ALA A 132 8.85 9.27 -4.50
C ALA A 132 8.43 9.73 -5.91
N PHE A 133 7.98 8.79 -6.74
CA PHE A 133 7.63 9.02 -8.12
C PHE A 133 6.37 8.25 -8.53
N ALA A 134 5.71 8.72 -9.58
CA ALA A 134 4.64 7.99 -10.24
C ALA A 134 4.72 8.11 -11.77
N SER A 135 4.20 7.11 -12.48
CA SER A 135 3.95 7.15 -13.92
C SER A 135 2.53 6.70 -14.23
N VAL A 136 1.96 7.25 -15.31
CA VAL A 136 0.65 6.88 -15.86
C VAL A 136 0.85 6.42 -17.30
N ALA A 137 0.40 5.22 -17.64
CA ALA A 137 0.44 4.64 -18.98
C ALA A 137 1.84 4.70 -19.64
N GLY A 138 2.91 4.55 -18.85
CA GLY A 138 4.29 4.61 -19.33
C GLY A 138 4.78 6.00 -19.72
N ALA A 139 4.04 7.06 -19.37
CA ALA A 139 4.48 8.44 -19.54
C ALA A 139 5.69 8.74 -18.63
N GLU A 140 6.33 9.89 -18.87
CA GLU A 140 7.44 10.38 -18.05
C GLU A 140 7.07 10.38 -16.57
N SER A 141 7.98 9.87 -15.74
CA SER A 141 7.77 9.82 -14.29
C SER A 141 7.73 11.23 -13.71
N ARG A 142 6.76 11.50 -12.84
CA ARG A 142 6.71 12.73 -12.06
C ARG A 142 7.15 12.47 -10.63
N ARG A 143 7.90 13.41 -10.05
CA ARG A 143 8.20 13.40 -8.61
C ARG A 143 6.95 13.74 -7.81
N LEU A 144 6.77 13.08 -6.68
CA LEU A 144 5.65 13.25 -5.78
C LEU A 144 5.97 14.22 -4.65
N SER A 145 4.91 14.79 -4.08
CA SER A 145 4.94 15.62 -2.88
C SER A 145 3.56 15.56 -2.27
N VAL A 146 3.49 15.34 -0.96
CA VAL A 146 2.24 15.51 -0.22
C VAL A 146 1.75 16.96 -0.28
N SER A 147 0.49 17.18 0.09
CA SER A 147 -0.12 18.50 0.11
C SER A 147 0.45 19.39 1.23
N ALA A 148 0.09 20.68 1.20
CA ALA A 148 0.39 21.62 2.28
C ALA A 148 -0.86 22.01 3.10
N VAL A 149 -1.92 21.19 3.06
CA VAL A 149 -3.17 21.46 3.80
C VAL A 149 -2.91 21.37 5.30
N ALA A 150 -3.08 22.50 6.00
CA ALA A 150 -2.75 22.63 7.41
C ALA A 150 -3.97 22.58 8.33
N GLU A 151 -5.19 22.72 7.81
CA GLU A 151 -6.42 22.76 8.61
C GLU A 151 -7.31 21.54 8.31
N LEU A 152 -7.85 20.95 9.36
CA LEU A 152 -8.61 19.70 9.25
C LEU A 152 -9.90 19.89 8.47
N ASP A 153 -10.58 21.02 8.64
CA ASP A 153 -11.81 21.39 7.94
C ASP A 153 -11.62 21.63 6.43
N SER A 154 -10.37 21.66 5.96
CA SER A 154 -9.96 21.83 4.58
C SER A 154 -9.41 20.52 3.97
N ALA A 155 -9.30 19.46 4.78
CA ALA A 155 -8.68 18.20 4.38
C ALA A 155 -9.59 17.31 3.53
N SER A 156 -8.96 16.52 2.65
CA SER A 156 -9.53 15.41 1.88
C SER A 156 -9.07 14.09 2.48
N LEU A 157 -10.03 13.26 2.90
CA LEU A 157 -9.80 11.96 3.52
C LEU A 157 -10.21 10.83 2.57
N SER A 158 -9.37 9.80 2.49
CA SER A 158 -9.71 8.50 1.90
C SER A 158 -9.56 7.37 2.92
N PHE A 159 -10.42 6.36 2.83
CA PHE A 159 -10.38 5.15 3.65
C PHE A 159 -10.90 3.94 2.86
N SER A 160 -11.02 2.78 3.51
CA SER A 160 -11.57 1.56 2.89
C SER A 160 -13.04 1.32 3.27
N SER A 161 -13.32 0.95 4.51
CA SER A 161 -14.69 0.69 4.97
C SER A 161 -14.89 0.97 6.46
N LEU A 162 -16.16 1.01 6.92
CA LEU A 162 -16.50 1.32 8.31
C LEU A 162 -16.51 0.11 9.27
N THR A 163 -16.46 -1.12 8.75
CA THR A 163 -16.63 -2.34 9.57
C THR A 163 -15.44 -2.59 10.49
N GLY A 164 -14.21 -2.41 10.01
CA GLY A 164 -13.01 -2.57 10.84
C GLY A 164 -12.96 -1.58 12.01
N TRP A 165 -13.38 -0.33 11.79
CA TRP A 165 -13.48 0.68 12.85
C TRP A 165 -14.49 0.30 13.93
N ALA A 166 -15.56 -0.41 13.56
CA ALA A 166 -16.54 -0.92 14.52
C ALA A 166 -15.95 -2.02 15.41
N ALA A 167 -15.14 -2.91 14.83
CA ALA A 167 -14.48 -3.99 15.55
C ALA A 167 -13.50 -3.47 16.61
N LEU A 168 -12.84 -2.33 16.33
CA LEU A 168 -11.97 -1.64 17.31
C LEU A 168 -12.72 -0.73 18.30
N GLY A 169 -14.05 -0.58 18.18
CA GLY A 169 -14.81 0.35 19.00
C GLY A 169 -14.59 1.84 18.68
N LEU A 170 -13.94 2.15 17.55
CA LEU A 170 -13.57 3.51 17.13
C LEU A 170 -14.51 4.10 16.07
N ARG A 171 -15.57 3.38 15.67
CA ARG A 171 -16.48 3.82 14.59
C ARG A 171 -17.06 5.21 14.80
N GLY A 172 -17.47 5.56 16.03
CA GLY A 172 -17.99 6.89 16.33
C GLY A 172 -16.95 7.98 16.07
N GLN A 173 -15.76 7.82 16.63
CA GLN A 173 -14.63 8.74 16.45
C GLN A 173 -14.22 8.89 14.98
N PHE A 174 -14.19 7.79 14.23
CA PHE A 174 -13.87 7.83 12.81
C PHE A 174 -14.95 8.58 12.01
N ILE A 175 -16.24 8.34 12.29
CA ILE A 175 -17.32 9.09 11.63
C ILE A 175 -17.24 10.58 11.97
N ASP A 176 -17.00 10.95 13.23
CA ASP A 176 -16.82 12.34 13.65
C ASP A 176 -15.65 13.01 12.92
N LEU A 177 -14.54 12.27 12.67
CA LEU A 177 -13.45 12.75 11.83
C LEU A 177 -13.91 12.95 10.38
N THR A 178 -14.67 12.02 9.80
CA THR A 178 -15.19 12.17 8.43
C THR A 178 -16.12 13.38 8.28
N ASP A 179 -16.90 13.72 9.31
CA ASP A 179 -17.78 14.89 9.31
C ASP A 179 -17.01 16.20 9.56
N SER A 180 -15.78 16.13 10.09
CA SER A 180 -14.93 17.28 10.40
C SER A 180 -14.06 17.75 9.24
N VAL A 181 -13.96 16.97 8.16
CA VAL A 181 -13.07 17.27 7.01
C VAL A 181 -13.86 17.81 5.81
N TRP A 182 -13.20 18.52 4.90
CA TRP A 182 -13.83 19.11 3.72
C TRP A 182 -14.39 18.06 2.75
N ARG A 183 -13.67 16.96 2.57
CA ARG A 183 -14.03 15.93 1.59
C ARG A 183 -13.73 14.53 2.11
N VAL A 184 -14.66 13.63 1.87
CA VAL A 184 -14.53 12.20 2.20
C VAL A 184 -14.72 11.35 0.96
N ARG A 185 -13.82 10.40 0.74
CA ARG A 185 -13.96 9.29 -0.22
C ARG A 185 -13.51 7.99 0.43
N ALA A 186 -13.81 6.89 -0.24
CA ALA A 186 -13.29 5.58 0.15
C ALA A 186 -12.74 4.91 -1.12
N TYR A 187 -11.53 5.31 -1.53
CA TYR A 187 -10.90 4.70 -2.71
C TYR A 187 -10.46 3.26 -2.44
N GLY A 188 -10.21 2.92 -1.16
CA GLY A 188 -9.81 1.59 -0.74
C GLY A 188 -8.32 1.32 -0.87
N ASP A 189 -7.83 0.44 -0.01
CA ASP A 189 -6.58 -0.32 -0.16
C ASP A 189 -5.36 0.62 -0.42
N PHE A 190 -4.35 0.17 -1.17
CA PHE A 190 -3.16 0.97 -1.53
C PHE A 190 -3.45 2.36 -2.12
N LEU A 191 -4.58 2.52 -2.83
CA LEU A 191 -4.84 3.71 -3.65
C LEU A 191 -5.04 4.97 -2.79
N SER A 192 -5.59 4.81 -1.58
CA SER A 192 -5.74 5.91 -0.62
C SER A 192 -4.38 6.54 -0.27
N TYR A 193 -3.37 5.71 -0.02
CA TYR A 193 -2.02 6.12 0.34
C TYR A 193 -1.23 6.65 -0.85
N CYS A 194 -1.42 6.06 -2.04
CA CYS A 194 -0.80 6.55 -3.26
C CYS A 194 -1.29 7.96 -3.60
N LEU A 195 -2.60 8.21 -3.56
CA LEU A 195 -3.17 9.55 -3.79
C LEU A 195 -2.71 10.56 -2.73
N LEU A 196 -2.43 10.09 -1.52
CA LEU A 196 -1.84 10.92 -0.47
C LEU A 196 -0.40 11.31 -0.79
N ALA A 197 0.44 10.35 -1.20
CA ALA A 197 1.80 10.63 -1.65
C ALA A 197 1.80 11.61 -2.85
N GLU A 198 0.78 11.55 -3.71
CA GLU A 198 0.59 12.50 -4.81
C GLU A 198 0.14 13.91 -4.37
N GLY A 199 -0.27 14.10 -3.10
CA GLY A 199 -0.84 15.34 -2.58
C GLY A 199 -2.29 15.61 -3.00
N ALA A 200 -2.98 14.61 -3.56
CA ALA A 200 -4.39 14.70 -3.97
C ALA A 200 -5.37 14.32 -2.85
N VAL A 201 -4.87 13.60 -1.84
CA VAL A 201 -5.54 13.24 -0.59
C VAL A 201 -4.62 13.69 0.56
N ASP A 202 -5.21 14.09 1.67
CA ASP A 202 -4.47 14.63 2.82
C ASP A 202 -4.35 13.62 3.96
N ILE A 203 -5.32 12.71 4.06
CA ILE A 203 -5.44 11.70 5.11
C ILE A 203 -5.85 10.36 4.49
N ALA A 204 -5.10 9.29 4.79
CA ALA A 204 -5.48 7.90 4.53
C ALA A 204 -5.44 7.12 5.85
N ALA A 205 -6.48 6.34 6.16
CA ALA A 205 -6.53 5.60 7.41
C ALA A 205 -7.26 4.26 7.30
N GLU A 206 -6.67 3.23 7.90
CA GLU A 206 -7.22 1.88 8.02
C GLU A 206 -7.00 1.30 9.42
N PRO A 207 -8.03 0.65 9.99
CA PRO A 207 -7.99 0.18 11.37
C PRO A 207 -7.24 -1.15 11.53
N GLU A 208 -7.13 -1.93 10.47
CA GLU A 208 -6.54 -3.27 10.46
C GLU A 208 -5.93 -3.52 9.09
N VAL A 209 -4.62 -3.81 9.05
CA VAL A 209 -3.86 -3.94 7.80
C VAL A 209 -2.51 -4.61 8.08
N SER A 210 -2.03 -5.43 7.14
CA SER A 210 -0.82 -6.26 7.33
C SER A 210 0.45 -5.56 6.86
N VAL A 211 1.61 -6.08 7.26
CA VAL A 211 2.91 -5.49 6.89
C VAL A 211 3.15 -5.53 5.37
N TRP A 212 2.62 -6.53 4.67
CA TRP A 212 2.75 -6.65 3.21
C TRP A 212 2.06 -5.51 2.48
N ASP A 213 0.86 -5.15 2.94
CA ASP A 213 0.06 -4.05 2.42
C ASP A 213 0.70 -2.68 2.70
N LEU A 214 1.47 -2.57 3.79
CA LEU A 214 2.01 -1.28 4.26
C LEU A 214 3.46 -0.99 3.85
N ALA A 215 4.30 -2.00 3.68
CA ALA A 215 5.75 -1.82 3.56
C ALA A 215 6.15 -0.94 2.37
N ALA A 216 5.52 -1.14 1.20
CA ALA A 216 5.79 -0.33 0.01
C ALA A 216 5.23 1.09 0.14
N LEU A 217 4.10 1.24 0.85
CA LEU A 217 3.41 2.51 1.06
C LEU A 217 4.14 3.41 2.06
N ASP A 218 4.75 2.82 3.08
CA ASP A 218 5.50 3.54 4.12
C ASP A 218 6.64 4.38 3.52
N VAL A 219 7.53 3.76 2.75
CA VAL A 219 8.64 4.48 2.09
C VAL A 219 8.14 5.44 1.02
N LEU A 220 7.05 5.11 0.32
CA LEU A 220 6.44 6.00 -0.67
C LEU A 220 5.94 7.30 -0.03
N VAL A 221 5.20 7.20 1.08
CA VAL A 221 4.66 8.36 1.79
C VAL A 221 5.78 9.19 2.41
N HIS A 222 6.77 8.54 3.05
CA HIS A 222 7.92 9.25 3.64
C HIS A 222 8.74 10.01 2.59
N GLU A 223 9.05 9.39 1.45
CA GLU A 223 9.82 10.04 0.37
C GLU A 223 9.03 11.11 -0.39
N ALA A 224 7.69 11.11 -0.28
CA ALA A 224 6.82 12.20 -0.72
C ALA A 224 6.71 13.35 0.32
N GLY A 225 7.30 13.19 1.51
CA GLY A 225 7.30 14.20 2.58
C GLY A 225 6.15 14.06 3.59
N GLY A 226 5.41 12.95 3.57
CA GLY A 226 4.33 12.66 4.50
C GLY A 226 4.80 11.99 5.81
N ARG A 227 3.82 11.59 6.63
CA ARG A 227 4.02 10.76 7.82
C ARG A 227 3.13 9.54 7.78
N PHE A 228 3.63 8.42 8.29
CA PHE A 228 2.99 7.12 8.29
C PHE A 228 3.21 6.41 9.64
N THR A 229 2.12 6.07 10.32
CA THR A 229 2.14 5.38 11.63
C THR A 229 0.97 4.42 11.75
N SER A 230 0.99 3.54 12.75
CA SER A 230 -0.23 2.94 13.28
C SER A 230 -1.07 3.94 14.09
N LEU A 231 -2.29 3.52 14.47
CA LEU A 231 -3.23 4.32 15.27
C LEU A 231 -2.68 4.74 16.64
N ASP A 232 -1.78 3.96 17.23
CA ASP A 232 -1.10 4.31 18.49
C ASP A 232 0.02 5.35 18.29
N GLY A 233 0.41 5.63 17.05
CA GLY A 233 1.50 6.54 16.69
C GLY A 233 2.85 5.86 16.49
N THR A 234 2.94 4.54 16.57
CA THR A 234 4.16 3.80 16.23
C THR A 234 4.47 3.96 14.74
N ALA A 235 5.68 4.41 14.41
CA ALA A 235 6.07 4.67 13.03
C ALA A 235 6.30 3.38 12.22
N GLY A 236 6.03 3.45 10.92
CA GLY A 236 6.32 2.37 9.98
C GLY A 236 5.19 1.35 9.81
N PRO A 237 5.46 0.25 9.08
CA PRO A 237 4.43 -0.67 8.59
C PRO A 237 4.07 -1.81 9.56
N HIS A 238 4.61 -1.83 10.77
CA HIS A 238 4.56 -3.01 11.66
C HIS A 238 3.43 -2.96 12.71
N GLY A 239 2.65 -1.89 12.75
CA GLY A 239 1.70 -1.63 13.85
C GLY A 239 0.28 -2.17 13.67
N GLY A 240 0.04 -2.97 12.62
CA GLY A 240 -1.26 -3.64 12.37
C GLY A 240 -2.45 -2.73 12.03
N SER A 241 -2.20 -1.43 11.94
CA SER A 241 -3.13 -0.37 11.53
C SER A 241 -2.32 0.70 10.82
N ALA A 242 -2.98 1.59 10.07
CA ALA A 242 -2.28 2.66 9.38
C ALA A 242 -3.05 3.98 9.39
N VAL A 243 -2.31 5.05 9.65
CA VAL A 243 -2.70 6.44 9.47
C VAL A 243 -1.54 7.10 8.72
N ALA A 244 -1.82 7.52 7.48
CA ALA A 244 -0.91 8.32 6.68
C ALA A 244 -1.49 9.72 6.50
N THR A 245 -0.63 10.74 6.55
CA THR A 245 -1.02 12.14 6.31
C THR A 245 0.08 12.89 5.57
N ASN A 246 -0.21 14.11 5.13
CA ASN A 246 0.78 15.08 4.68
C ASN A 246 1.77 15.58 5.77
N GLY A 247 1.75 14.98 6.98
CA GLY A 247 2.57 15.36 8.12
C GLY A 247 1.96 16.46 8.97
N LEU A 248 1.46 17.54 8.35
CA LEU A 248 0.86 18.70 9.05
C LEU A 248 -0.39 18.33 9.84
N LEU A 249 -1.17 17.37 9.34
CA LEU A 249 -2.42 16.93 9.96
C LEU A 249 -2.24 15.77 10.95
N HIS A 250 -1.05 15.18 11.02
CA HIS A 250 -0.85 13.86 11.61
C HIS A 250 -1.29 13.75 13.07
N GLU A 251 -0.76 14.62 13.95
CA GLU A 251 -1.09 14.60 15.37
C GLU A 251 -2.59 14.90 15.59
N ARG A 252 -3.16 15.83 14.81
CA ARG A 252 -4.59 16.16 14.92
C ARG A 252 -5.49 14.98 14.54
N VAL A 253 -5.08 14.17 13.56
CA VAL A 253 -5.81 12.96 13.16
C VAL A 253 -5.68 11.88 14.24
N LEU A 254 -4.46 11.61 14.73
CA LEU A 254 -4.25 10.62 15.80
C LEU A 254 -5.03 10.98 17.07
N ASP A 255 -5.03 12.24 17.48
CA ASP A 255 -5.77 12.68 18.67
C ASP A 255 -7.30 12.50 18.53
N ARG A 256 -7.83 12.51 17.30
CA ARG A 256 -9.25 12.24 17.02
C ARG A 256 -9.59 10.75 17.00
N LEU A 257 -8.60 9.88 16.75
CA LEU A 257 -8.79 8.43 16.57
C LEU A 257 -8.25 7.60 17.75
N ARG A 258 -7.64 8.24 18.75
CA ARG A 258 -7.22 7.58 19.98
C ARG A 258 -8.43 7.33 20.88
N PRO A 259 -8.49 6.16 21.56
CA PRO A 259 -9.42 5.96 22.66
C PRO A 259 -9.24 7.09 23.69
N ALA A 260 -10.34 7.62 24.22
CA ALA A 260 -10.24 8.55 25.36
C ALA A 260 -9.48 7.84 26.49
N VAL A 261 -8.37 8.43 26.92
CA VAL A 261 -7.66 7.97 28.12
C VAL A 261 -8.59 8.27 29.30
N ASN A 262 -9.20 7.23 29.86
CA ASN A 262 -9.90 7.32 31.15
C ASN A 262 -8.90 7.45 32.29
#